data_AF-A0A4Y2HQX6-F1
#
_entry.id   AF-A0A4Y2HQX6-F1
#
_cell.length_a   1.000
_cell.length_b   1.000
_cell.length_c   1.000
_cell.angle_alpha   90.00
_cell.angle_beta   90.00
_cell.angle_gamma   90.00
#
_symmetry.space_group_name_H-M   'P 1'
#
loop_
_entity.id
_entity.type
_entity.pdbx_description
1 polymer ?
#
loop_
_entity_poly.entity_id
_entity_poly.type
_entity_poly.pdbx_seq_one_letter_code
_entity_poly.pdbx_strand_id
1 'polypeptide(L)'
;MLKLVRNTLGEKKSLFSTDLIDWKYIEALHKLQQSENLHLTNQLRASHINFTKQKMKVKLAAQLFSLSVADAIEYCNVKLKLKEFENSEATVEFLRIFNNLFDLLNSKSVWQRGFKWAISKENAKTCFVFLHKAELYIHNLKESRNGPSILLSRRKTGFLGFLTCAQSLRSIFNRLVCCKDPVLIYFPTYKLSQDHIELLFSSICFHGGSNDNPTARQFRAAYRKLLINSEIKAAVIFAAEVLKCEETSSH
;
A
#
# COMPACT_ATOMS: atom_id res chain seq x y z
N MET A 1 5.34 -4.44 -3.49
CA MET A 1 4.54 -4.63 -4.73
C MET A 1 4.18 -3.31 -5.40
N LEU A 2 3.50 -2.37 -4.71
CA LEU A 2 3.03 -1.11 -5.31
C LEU A 2 4.12 -0.29 -6.04
N LYS A 3 5.34 -0.23 -5.47
CA LYS A 3 6.50 0.42 -6.14
C LYS A 3 6.82 -0.16 -7.51
N LEU A 4 6.72 -1.48 -7.67
CA LEU A 4 7.01 -2.15 -8.94
C LEU A 4 5.93 -1.83 -9.98
N VAL A 5 4.66 -1.73 -9.55
CA VAL A 5 3.56 -1.29 -10.42
C VAL A 5 3.77 0.15 -10.87
N ARG A 6 4.10 1.07 -9.94
CA ARG A 6 4.47 2.47 -10.28
C ARG A 6 5.63 2.50 -11.28
N ASN A 7 6.72 1.79 -10.97
CA ASN A 7 7.91 1.78 -11.82
C ASN A 7 7.56 1.25 -13.23
N THR A 8 6.71 0.22 -13.32
CA THR A 8 6.28 -0.33 -14.61
C THR A 8 5.52 0.72 -15.41
N LEU A 9 4.48 1.33 -14.83
CA LEU A 9 3.70 2.36 -15.53
C LEU A 9 4.56 3.57 -15.90
N GLY A 10 5.37 4.08 -14.96
CA GLY A 10 6.18 5.28 -15.20
C GLY A 10 7.34 5.07 -16.18
N GLU A 11 7.91 3.86 -16.28
CA GLU A 11 8.98 3.54 -17.24
C GLU A 11 8.44 3.14 -18.61
N LYS A 12 7.32 2.40 -18.67
CA LYS A 12 6.67 2.02 -19.94
C LYS A 12 5.84 3.15 -20.54
N LYS A 13 5.46 4.14 -19.73
CA LYS A 13 4.60 5.28 -20.03
C LYS A 13 3.16 4.92 -20.38
N SER A 14 2.91 3.73 -20.91
CA SER A 14 1.57 3.22 -21.10
C SER A 14 1.46 1.74 -20.77
N LEU A 15 0.24 1.34 -20.42
CA LEU A 15 -0.22 -0.03 -20.29
C LEU A 15 -1.57 -0.15 -20.98
N PHE A 16 -2.09 -1.36 -21.10
CA PHE A 16 -3.38 -1.59 -21.74
C PHE A 16 -4.26 -2.50 -20.89
N SER A 17 -5.53 -2.13 -20.77
CA SER A 17 -6.59 -2.94 -20.15
C SER A 17 -7.67 -3.23 -21.19
N THR A 18 -8.90 -2.76 -20.98
CA THR A 18 -9.87 -2.55 -22.07
C THR A 18 -9.43 -1.40 -22.97
N ASP A 19 -8.90 -0.35 -22.34
CA ASP A 19 -8.42 0.87 -22.99
C ASP A 19 -7.01 1.24 -22.52
N LEU A 20 -6.48 2.31 -23.14
CA LEU A 20 -5.13 2.81 -22.89
C LEU A 20 -5.01 3.42 -21.49
N ILE A 21 -4.08 2.89 -20.70
CA ILE A 21 -3.65 3.47 -19.44
C ILE A 21 -2.40 4.29 -19.73
N ASP A 22 -2.44 5.58 -19.48
CA ASP A 22 -1.39 6.50 -19.94
C ASP A 22 -0.86 7.36 -18.80
N TRP A 23 0.46 7.32 -18.62
CA TRP A 23 1.18 8.13 -17.64
C TRP A 23 1.05 9.64 -17.93
N LYS A 24 0.74 10.03 -19.18
CA LYS A 24 0.54 11.43 -19.56
C LYS A 24 -0.48 12.15 -18.68
N TYR A 25 -1.55 11.46 -18.23
CA TYR A 25 -2.59 12.10 -17.42
C TYR A 25 -2.09 12.49 -16.02
N ILE A 26 -1.14 11.73 -15.48
CA ILE A 26 -0.49 12.06 -14.20
C ILE A 26 0.46 13.25 -14.38
N GLU A 27 1.18 13.30 -15.51
CA GLU A 27 2.04 14.44 -15.86
C GLU A 27 1.22 15.72 -16.14
N ALA A 28 0.09 15.59 -16.86
CA ALA A 28 -0.83 16.68 -17.15
C ALA A 28 -1.46 17.23 -15.86
N LEU A 29 -1.92 16.35 -14.95
CA LEU A 29 -2.42 16.79 -13.65
C LEU A 29 -1.35 17.55 -12.86
N HIS A 30 -0.11 17.07 -12.86
CA HIS A 30 0.97 17.78 -12.18
C HIS A 30 1.22 19.16 -12.80
N LYS A 31 1.26 19.27 -14.13
CA LYS A 31 1.46 20.53 -14.85
C LYS A 31 0.34 21.52 -14.56
N LEU A 32 -0.91 21.09 -14.64
CA LEU A 32 -2.09 21.91 -14.33
C LEU A 32 -2.01 22.48 -12.91
N GLN A 33 -1.66 21.65 -11.92
CA GLN A 33 -1.54 22.13 -10.54
C GLN A 33 -0.38 23.11 -10.33
N GLN A 34 0.67 23.04 -11.17
CA GLN A 34 1.77 24.01 -11.14
C GLN A 34 1.38 25.31 -11.84
N SER A 35 0.67 25.26 -12.98
CA SER A 35 0.24 26.46 -13.70
C SER A 35 -0.77 27.27 -12.90
N GLU A 36 -1.71 26.60 -12.24
CA GLU A 36 -2.75 27.26 -11.43
C GLU A 36 -2.27 27.68 -10.04
N ASN A 37 -1.06 27.28 -9.62
CA ASN A 37 -0.58 27.40 -8.23
C ASN A 37 -1.58 26.85 -7.17
N LEU A 38 -2.43 25.90 -7.57
CA LEU A 38 -3.47 25.30 -6.74
C LEU A 38 -3.37 23.77 -6.80
N HIS A 39 -3.50 23.13 -5.64
CA HIS A 39 -3.55 21.68 -5.53
C HIS A 39 -4.99 21.20 -5.36
N LEU A 40 -5.40 20.22 -6.18
CA LEU A 40 -6.70 19.54 -6.07
C LEU A 40 -6.70 18.53 -4.90
N THR A 41 -6.31 18.99 -3.72
CA THR A 41 -6.26 18.26 -2.43
C THR A 41 -5.38 17.00 -2.39
N ASN A 42 -4.62 16.70 -3.46
CA ASN A 42 -3.71 15.57 -3.52
C ASN A 42 -2.25 15.96 -3.24
N GLN A 43 -1.44 14.93 -2.97
CA GLN A 43 -0.02 15.06 -2.62
C GLN A 43 0.92 14.88 -3.82
N LEU A 44 0.39 14.91 -5.05
CA LEU A 44 1.20 14.77 -6.26
C LEU A 44 2.15 15.97 -6.41
N ARG A 45 3.44 15.69 -6.62
CA ARG A 45 4.54 16.67 -6.74
C ARG A 45 5.54 16.19 -7.77
N ALA A 46 6.47 17.05 -8.18
CA ALA A 46 7.53 16.72 -9.15
C ALA A 46 8.33 15.45 -8.80
N SER A 47 8.52 15.16 -7.50
CA SER A 47 9.18 13.93 -7.02
C SER A 47 8.45 12.63 -7.39
N HIS A 48 7.13 12.70 -7.64
CA HIS A 48 6.31 11.56 -8.06
C HIS A 48 6.45 11.29 -9.56
N ILE A 49 6.74 12.34 -10.35
CA ILE A 49 6.97 12.24 -11.79
C ILE A 49 8.42 11.83 -12.04
N ASN A 50 9.36 12.54 -11.43
CA ASN A 50 10.81 12.36 -11.55
C ASN A 50 11.36 11.43 -10.46
N PHE A 51 10.74 10.26 -10.29
CA PHE A 51 11.02 9.35 -9.18
C PHE A 51 12.25 8.45 -9.38
N THR A 52 13.08 8.66 -10.41
CA THR A 52 14.20 7.76 -10.78
C THR A 52 15.19 7.51 -9.63
N LYS A 53 15.57 8.55 -8.88
CA LYS A 53 16.44 8.43 -7.69
C LYS A 53 15.69 7.95 -6.44
N GLN A 54 14.37 7.82 -6.51
CA GLN A 54 13.47 7.51 -5.39
C GLN A 54 12.58 6.29 -5.70
N LYS A 55 13.01 5.41 -6.62
CA LYS A 55 12.28 4.18 -7.01
C LYS A 55 11.93 3.28 -5.84
N MET A 56 12.71 3.31 -4.76
CA MET A 56 12.47 2.49 -3.58
C MET A 56 11.54 3.12 -2.53
N LYS A 57 11.13 4.38 -2.68
CA LYS A 57 10.22 5.05 -1.74
C LYS A 57 8.78 4.61 -2.00
N VAL A 58 8.22 3.79 -1.09
CA VAL A 58 6.81 3.31 -1.18
C VAL A 58 5.85 4.48 -1.03
N LYS A 59 6.17 5.44 -0.14
CA LYS A 59 5.35 6.63 0.12
C LYS A 59 4.97 7.37 -1.17
N LEU A 60 5.92 7.60 -2.08
CA LEU A 60 5.65 8.25 -3.37
C LEU A 60 4.76 7.40 -4.27
N ALA A 61 4.89 6.08 -4.24
CA ALA A 61 3.98 5.21 -4.99
C ALA A 61 2.56 5.27 -4.43
N ALA A 62 2.40 5.19 -3.10
CA ALA A 62 1.10 5.26 -2.44
C ALA A 62 0.40 6.60 -2.67
N GLN A 63 1.14 7.71 -2.63
CA GLN A 63 0.60 9.05 -2.92
C GLN A 63 0.16 9.18 -4.38
N LEU A 64 0.97 8.68 -5.33
CA LEU A 64 0.63 8.68 -6.76
C LEU A 64 -0.63 7.86 -7.05
N PHE A 65 -0.74 6.67 -6.45
CA PHE A 65 -1.90 5.80 -6.63
C PHE A 65 -3.13 6.24 -5.83
N SER A 66 -3.06 7.29 -5.02
CA SER A 66 -4.16 7.64 -4.12
C SER A 66 -5.48 7.96 -4.84
N LEU A 67 -6.61 7.71 -4.17
CA LEU A 67 -7.93 8.08 -4.67
C LEU A 67 -8.01 9.57 -5.05
N SER A 68 -7.41 10.46 -4.25
CA SER A 68 -7.39 11.90 -4.55
C SER A 68 -6.72 12.27 -5.88
N VAL A 69 -5.75 11.48 -6.35
CA VAL A 69 -5.13 11.68 -7.67
C VAL A 69 -6.08 11.17 -8.76
N ALA A 70 -6.69 10.00 -8.57
CA ALA A 70 -7.66 9.45 -9.51
C ALA A 70 -8.89 10.36 -9.67
N ASP A 71 -9.44 10.84 -8.55
CA ASP A 71 -10.60 11.73 -8.51
C ASP A 71 -10.29 13.09 -9.15
N ALA A 72 -9.06 13.61 -8.98
CA ALA A 72 -8.63 14.84 -9.65
C ALA A 72 -8.56 14.68 -11.18
N ILE A 73 -8.00 13.57 -11.67
CA ILE A 73 -7.98 13.25 -13.12
C ILE A 73 -9.40 13.11 -13.66
N GLU A 74 -10.26 12.36 -12.96
CA GLU A 74 -11.67 12.18 -13.34
C GLU A 74 -12.42 13.52 -13.35
N TYR A 75 -12.20 14.38 -12.35
CA TYR A 75 -12.80 15.71 -12.28
C TYR A 75 -12.39 16.59 -13.47
N CYS A 76 -11.11 16.60 -13.83
CA CYS A 76 -10.60 17.34 -14.98
C CYS A 76 -11.24 16.87 -16.30
N ASN A 77 -11.47 15.57 -16.45
CA ASN A 77 -12.13 14.99 -17.62
C ASN A 77 -13.64 15.27 -17.62
N VAL A 78 -14.36 14.86 -16.56
CA VAL A 78 -15.83 14.81 -16.55
C VAL A 78 -16.46 16.17 -16.26
N LYS A 79 -15.90 16.93 -15.29
CA LYS A 79 -16.51 18.20 -14.83
C LYS A 79 -15.94 19.40 -15.55
N LEU A 80 -14.61 19.48 -15.69
CA LEU A 80 -13.95 20.58 -16.38
C LEU A 80 -13.88 20.39 -17.90
N LYS A 81 -14.06 19.15 -18.41
CA LYS A 81 -14.02 18.82 -19.84
C LYS A 81 -12.74 19.31 -20.53
N LEU A 82 -11.62 19.21 -19.83
CA LEU A 82 -10.32 19.61 -20.35
C LEU A 82 -9.85 18.58 -21.37
N LYS A 83 -9.54 19.02 -22.59
CA LYS A 83 -9.10 18.14 -23.71
C LYS A 83 -7.91 17.27 -23.35
N GLU A 84 -7.01 17.75 -22.49
CA GLU A 84 -5.82 17.01 -22.05
C GLU A 84 -6.14 15.73 -21.27
N PHE A 85 -7.35 15.65 -20.68
CA PHE A 85 -7.80 14.56 -19.83
C PHE A 85 -8.87 13.69 -20.48
N GLU A 86 -9.19 13.94 -21.75
CA GLU A 86 -10.15 13.14 -22.52
C GLU A 86 -9.66 11.68 -22.61
N ASN A 87 -10.58 10.73 -22.46
CA ASN A 87 -10.29 9.29 -22.47
C ASN A 87 -9.33 8.84 -21.33
N SER A 88 -9.44 9.43 -20.15
CA SER A 88 -8.60 9.10 -18.97
C SER A 88 -9.19 8.01 -18.07
N GLU A 89 -10.37 7.48 -18.38
CA GLU A 89 -11.17 6.56 -17.56
C GLU A 89 -10.39 5.30 -17.17
N ALA A 90 -9.69 4.68 -18.13
CA ALA A 90 -8.87 3.50 -17.87
C ALA A 90 -7.70 3.78 -16.91
N THR A 91 -7.13 4.99 -16.97
CA THR A 91 -6.07 5.40 -16.05
C THR A 91 -6.64 5.66 -14.66
N VAL A 92 -7.80 6.31 -14.56
CA VAL A 92 -8.53 6.50 -13.29
C VAL A 92 -8.85 5.15 -12.65
N GLU A 93 -9.39 4.20 -13.41
CA GLU A 93 -9.69 2.86 -12.91
C GLU A 93 -8.42 2.14 -12.43
N PHE A 94 -7.33 2.19 -13.22
CA PHE A 94 -6.05 1.61 -12.84
C PHE A 94 -5.56 2.16 -11.49
N LEU A 95 -5.62 3.48 -11.30
CA LEU A 95 -5.21 4.13 -10.05
C LEU A 95 -6.08 3.65 -8.87
N ARG A 96 -7.41 3.65 -9.04
CA ARG A 96 -8.35 3.22 -7.99
C ARG A 96 -8.18 1.75 -7.60
N ILE A 97 -7.97 0.85 -8.57
CA ILE A 97 -7.76 -0.57 -8.30
C ILE A 97 -6.50 -0.79 -7.47
N PHE A 98 -5.37 -0.19 -7.86
CA PHE A 98 -4.13 -0.36 -7.11
C PHE A 98 -4.12 0.38 -5.76
N ASN A 99 -4.83 1.50 -5.63
CA ASN A 99 -5.09 2.11 -4.32
C ASN A 99 -5.77 1.11 -3.38
N ASN A 100 -6.91 0.59 -3.82
CA ASN A 100 -7.79 -0.20 -2.98
C ASN A 100 -7.17 -1.56 -2.64
N LEU A 101 -6.43 -2.17 -3.59
CA LEU A 101 -5.60 -3.34 -3.32
C LEU A 101 -4.55 -3.05 -2.26
N PHE A 102 -3.83 -1.93 -2.38
CA PHE A 102 -2.80 -1.58 -1.42
C PHE A 102 -3.38 -1.29 -0.03
N ASP A 103 -4.48 -0.53 0.04
CA ASP A 103 -5.16 -0.22 1.30
C ASP A 103 -5.68 -1.50 1.98
N LEU A 104 -6.32 -2.40 1.23
CA LEU A 104 -6.84 -3.67 1.75
C LEU A 104 -5.73 -4.59 2.25
N LEU A 105 -4.60 -4.66 1.55
CA LEU A 105 -3.45 -5.47 1.95
C LEU A 105 -2.55 -4.76 2.98
N ASN A 106 -2.91 -3.56 3.41
CA ASN A 106 -2.17 -2.75 4.38
C ASN A 106 -3.08 -2.15 5.47
N SER A 107 -4.20 -2.81 5.74
CA SER A 107 -5.22 -2.39 6.72
C SER A 107 -4.71 -2.58 8.16
N LYS A 108 -4.99 -1.61 9.04
CA LYS A 108 -4.39 -1.57 10.39
C LYS A 108 -5.38 -1.82 11.52
N SER A 109 -6.59 -1.29 11.42
CA SER A 109 -7.55 -1.33 12.52
C SER A 109 -9.01 -1.30 12.04
N VAL A 110 -9.91 -1.61 12.97
CA VAL A 110 -11.36 -1.56 12.75
C VAL A 110 -11.94 -0.15 12.66
N TRP A 111 -11.18 0.86 13.11
CA TRP A 111 -11.60 2.26 13.11
C TRP A 111 -11.33 2.99 11.78
N GLN A 112 -10.60 2.34 10.86
CA GLN A 112 -10.35 2.89 9.53
C GLN A 112 -11.57 2.69 8.63
N ARG A 113 -11.65 3.49 7.56
CA ARG A 113 -12.78 3.46 6.62
C ARG A 113 -12.37 2.88 5.26
N GLY A 114 -13.36 2.40 4.52
CA GLY A 114 -13.16 1.82 3.18
C GLY A 114 -12.21 0.62 3.25
N PHE A 115 -11.35 0.46 2.24
CA PHE A 115 -10.41 -0.65 2.18
C PHE A 115 -9.26 -0.58 3.21
N LYS A 116 -9.11 0.54 3.94
CA LYS A 116 -8.17 0.61 5.07
C LYS A 116 -8.74 -0.05 6.32
N TRP A 117 -10.05 -0.26 6.38
CA TRP A 117 -10.69 -1.00 7.46
C TRP A 117 -10.17 -2.44 7.46
N ALA A 118 -9.62 -2.88 8.60
CA ALA A 118 -9.24 -4.27 8.80
C ALA A 118 -10.41 -5.22 8.46
N ILE A 119 -10.11 -6.27 7.71
CA ILE A 119 -11.14 -7.19 7.23
C ILE A 119 -11.75 -7.96 8.41
N SER A 120 -13.08 -8.02 8.47
CA SER A 120 -13.88 -8.70 9.50
C SER A 120 -15.06 -9.39 8.83
N LYS A 121 -15.84 -10.20 9.57
CA LYS A 121 -17.04 -10.84 9.01
C LYS A 121 -18.02 -9.83 8.39
N GLU A 122 -18.05 -8.61 8.93
CA GLU A 122 -18.94 -7.53 8.50
C GLU A 122 -18.62 -7.01 7.09
N ASN A 123 -17.33 -6.79 6.78
CA ASN A 123 -16.92 -6.21 5.50
C ASN A 123 -16.32 -7.23 4.51
N ALA A 124 -16.16 -8.50 4.92
CA ALA A 124 -15.51 -9.55 4.13
C ALA A 124 -16.12 -9.73 2.73
N LYS A 125 -17.45 -9.68 2.62
CA LYS A 125 -18.15 -9.79 1.33
C LYS A 125 -17.68 -8.71 0.35
N THR A 126 -17.69 -7.46 0.80
CA THR A 126 -17.24 -6.30 0.01
C THR A 126 -15.76 -6.43 -0.37
N CYS A 127 -14.90 -6.82 0.58
CA CYS A 127 -13.49 -7.06 0.32
C CYS A 127 -13.26 -8.15 -0.72
N PHE A 128 -13.96 -9.28 -0.63
CA PHE A 128 -13.77 -10.42 -1.53
C PHE A 128 -14.33 -10.18 -2.94
N VAL A 129 -15.46 -9.49 -3.06
CA VAL A 129 -15.97 -9.01 -4.35
C VAL A 129 -14.94 -8.09 -5.02
N PHE A 130 -14.39 -7.15 -4.25
CA PHE A 130 -13.35 -6.26 -4.78
C PHE A 130 -12.08 -7.02 -5.17
N LEU A 131 -11.59 -7.95 -4.34
CA LEU A 131 -10.41 -8.76 -4.68
C LEU A 131 -10.64 -9.53 -5.99
N HIS A 132 -11.83 -10.10 -6.19
CA HIS A 132 -12.16 -10.80 -7.43
C HIS A 132 -12.14 -9.85 -8.64
N LYS A 133 -12.74 -8.66 -8.52
CA LYS A 133 -12.66 -7.61 -9.55
C LYS A 133 -11.19 -7.28 -9.88
N ALA A 134 -10.38 -7.05 -8.85
CA ALA A 134 -8.99 -6.66 -9.02
C ALA A 134 -8.13 -7.77 -9.65
N GLU A 135 -8.40 -9.03 -9.33
CA GLU A 135 -7.74 -10.18 -9.95
C GLU A 135 -8.05 -10.29 -11.43
N LEU A 136 -9.34 -10.24 -11.80
CA LEU A 136 -9.76 -10.26 -13.20
C LEU A 136 -9.14 -9.09 -13.98
N TYR A 137 -9.11 -7.90 -13.38
CA TYR A 137 -8.48 -6.74 -13.97
C TYR A 137 -6.98 -6.97 -14.24
N ILE A 138 -6.24 -7.46 -13.24
CA ILE A 138 -4.80 -7.74 -13.38
C ILE A 138 -4.54 -8.83 -14.43
N HIS A 139 -5.38 -9.87 -14.50
CA HIS A 139 -5.26 -10.90 -15.54
C HIS A 139 -5.40 -10.34 -16.95
N ASN A 140 -6.28 -9.35 -17.12
CA ASN A 140 -6.53 -8.72 -18.41
C ASN A 140 -5.56 -7.57 -18.75
N LEU A 141 -4.68 -7.15 -17.82
CA LEU A 141 -3.67 -6.14 -18.10
C LEU A 141 -2.60 -6.66 -19.08
N LYS A 142 -2.21 -5.80 -20.02
CA LYS A 142 -1.20 -6.06 -21.06
C LYS A 142 -0.17 -4.94 -21.10
N GLU A 143 1.02 -5.25 -21.66
CA GLU A 143 2.05 -4.23 -21.89
C GLU A 143 1.67 -3.23 -22.99
N SER A 144 0.82 -3.62 -23.94
CA SER A 144 0.29 -2.77 -25.02
C SER A 144 -0.99 -3.41 -25.59
N ARG A 145 -1.70 -2.72 -26.50
CA ARG A 145 -2.99 -3.17 -27.08
C ARG A 145 -2.96 -4.62 -27.57
N ASN A 146 -1.93 -4.95 -28.36
CA ASN A 146 -1.71 -6.29 -28.91
C ASN A 146 -0.52 -7.00 -28.24
N GLY A 147 -0.06 -6.48 -27.11
CA GLY A 147 1.07 -7.02 -26.37
C GLY A 147 0.70 -8.22 -25.51
N PRO A 148 1.71 -8.94 -24.98
CA PRO A 148 1.47 -10.01 -24.04
C PRO A 148 0.85 -9.47 -22.74
N SER A 149 0.19 -10.37 -22.00
CA SER A 149 -0.26 -10.08 -20.64
C SER A 149 0.90 -9.57 -19.78
N ILE A 150 0.63 -8.62 -18.90
CA ILE A 150 1.62 -8.07 -17.97
C ILE A 150 2.20 -9.17 -17.07
N LEU A 151 1.45 -10.25 -16.85
CA LEU A 151 1.85 -11.42 -16.06
C LEU A 151 2.89 -12.31 -16.76
N LEU A 152 3.05 -12.18 -18.08
CA LEU A 152 4.09 -12.87 -18.85
C LEU A 152 5.32 -11.98 -19.09
N SER A 153 5.22 -10.68 -18.79
CA SER A 153 6.29 -9.72 -18.99
C SER A 153 7.44 -9.90 -17.99
N ARG A 154 8.60 -9.28 -18.27
CA ARG A 154 9.71 -9.16 -17.32
C ARG A 154 9.37 -8.29 -16.09
N ARG A 155 8.26 -7.55 -16.12
CA ARG A 155 7.80 -6.65 -15.03
C ARG A 155 6.66 -7.25 -14.19
N LYS A 156 6.34 -8.53 -14.40
CA LYS A 156 5.24 -9.24 -13.74
C LYS A 156 5.26 -9.27 -12.21
N THR A 157 6.43 -9.17 -11.58
CA THR A 157 6.61 -9.43 -10.14
C THR A 157 5.69 -8.60 -9.24
N GLY A 158 5.50 -7.31 -9.55
CA GLY A 158 4.60 -6.46 -8.78
C GLY A 158 3.14 -6.93 -8.82
N PHE A 159 2.69 -7.33 -10.00
CA PHE A 159 1.33 -7.76 -10.29
C PHE A 159 1.04 -9.16 -9.75
N LEU A 160 1.94 -10.11 -10.01
CA LEU A 160 1.85 -11.46 -9.43
C LEU A 160 1.84 -11.43 -7.91
N GLY A 161 2.65 -10.57 -7.29
CA GLY A 161 2.61 -10.39 -5.84
C GLY A 161 1.22 -10.02 -5.33
N PHE A 162 0.54 -9.07 -5.99
CA PHE A 162 -0.82 -8.68 -5.60
C PHE A 162 -1.82 -9.84 -5.73
N LEU A 163 -1.74 -10.63 -6.81
CA LEU A 163 -2.58 -11.82 -7.00
C LEU A 163 -2.32 -12.88 -5.91
N THR A 164 -1.06 -13.18 -5.62
CA THR A 164 -0.69 -14.14 -4.58
C THR A 164 -1.16 -13.67 -3.20
N CYS A 165 -1.00 -12.38 -2.88
CA CYS A 165 -1.49 -11.81 -1.63
C CYS A 165 -3.02 -11.84 -1.52
N ALA A 166 -3.74 -11.55 -2.60
CA ALA A 166 -5.20 -11.64 -2.63
C ALA A 166 -5.69 -13.06 -2.33
N GLN A 167 -5.09 -14.07 -2.98
CA GLN A 167 -5.44 -15.47 -2.73
C GLN A 167 -5.07 -15.90 -1.30
N SER A 168 -3.89 -15.50 -0.83
CA SER A 168 -3.42 -15.83 0.52
C SER A 168 -4.31 -15.20 1.59
N LEU A 169 -4.76 -13.96 1.38
CA LEU A 169 -5.67 -13.27 2.29
C LEU A 169 -6.99 -14.02 2.44
N ARG A 170 -7.61 -14.48 1.34
CA ARG A 170 -8.85 -15.27 1.42
C ARG A 170 -8.67 -16.52 2.27
N SER A 171 -7.60 -17.27 2.01
CA SER A 171 -7.31 -18.51 2.74
C SER A 171 -7.06 -18.27 4.22
N ILE A 172 -6.22 -17.29 4.56
CA ILE A 172 -5.88 -16.96 5.95
C ILE A 172 -7.12 -16.45 6.70
N PHE A 173 -7.89 -15.56 6.07
CA PHE A 173 -9.09 -15.00 6.68
C PHE A 173 -10.13 -16.08 6.96
N ASN A 174 -10.38 -16.96 6.00
CA ASN A 174 -11.33 -18.07 6.21
C ASN A 174 -10.88 -19.00 7.34
N ARG A 175 -9.58 -19.24 7.47
CA ARG A 175 -9.01 -20.11 8.51
C ARG A 175 -9.03 -19.50 9.90
N LEU A 176 -8.84 -18.19 10.03
CA LEU A 176 -8.66 -17.53 11.33
C LEU A 176 -9.92 -16.80 11.83
N VAL A 177 -10.81 -16.39 10.93
CA VAL A 177 -11.98 -15.55 11.25
C VAL A 177 -13.30 -16.24 10.91
N CYS A 178 -13.41 -16.92 9.76
CA CYS A 178 -14.67 -17.55 9.33
C CYS A 178 -14.85 -19.01 9.75
N CYS A 179 -13.87 -19.60 10.44
CA CYS A 179 -13.98 -20.98 10.93
C CYS A 179 -15.03 -21.12 12.05
N LYS A 180 -15.39 -22.37 12.37
CA LYS A 180 -16.38 -22.69 13.43
C LYS A 180 -15.96 -22.10 14.78
N ASP A 181 -14.67 -22.21 15.08
CA ASP A 181 -14.04 -21.69 16.30
C ASP A 181 -13.05 -20.55 15.93
N PRO A 182 -13.54 -19.31 15.75
CA PRO A 182 -12.73 -18.21 15.27
C PRO A 182 -11.64 -17.81 16.28
N VAL A 183 -10.40 -17.74 15.80
CA VAL A 183 -9.25 -17.27 16.59
C VAL A 183 -9.22 -15.75 16.65
N LEU A 184 -9.74 -15.08 15.62
CA LEU A 184 -9.72 -13.63 15.48
C LEU A 184 -11.10 -13.08 15.09
N ILE A 185 -11.43 -11.90 15.61
CA ILE A 185 -12.67 -11.16 15.26
C ILE A 185 -12.51 -10.41 13.93
N TYR A 186 -11.30 -9.93 13.67
CA TYR A 186 -10.89 -9.25 12.45
C TYR A 186 -9.42 -9.54 12.15
N PHE A 187 -8.98 -9.27 10.92
CA PHE A 187 -7.63 -9.57 10.47
C PHE A 187 -6.93 -8.32 9.90
N PRO A 188 -6.01 -7.68 10.68
CA PRO A 188 -5.27 -6.52 10.20
C PRO A 188 -4.13 -6.94 9.28
N THR A 189 -4.30 -6.76 7.96
CA THR A 189 -3.36 -7.22 6.94
C THR A 189 -1.98 -6.55 7.03
N TYR A 190 -1.89 -5.36 7.63
CA TYR A 190 -0.61 -4.71 7.93
C TYR A 190 0.34 -5.59 8.76
N LYS A 191 -0.20 -6.47 9.62
CA LYS A 191 0.61 -7.39 10.44
C LYS A 191 1.36 -8.45 9.63
N LEU A 192 0.97 -8.66 8.37
CA LEU A 192 1.68 -9.52 7.44
C LEU A 192 2.79 -8.78 6.66
N SER A 193 2.89 -7.46 6.80
CA SER A 193 3.89 -6.68 6.05
C SER A 193 5.29 -6.83 6.65
N GLN A 194 6.30 -6.80 5.77
CA GLN A 194 7.70 -6.70 6.15
C GLN A 194 8.06 -5.34 6.78
N ASP A 195 7.15 -4.36 6.79
CA ASP A 195 7.35 -3.04 7.40
C ASP A 195 7.84 -3.12 8.84
N HIS A 196 7.40 -4.13 9.61
CA HIS A 196 7.86 -4.34 10.98
C HIS A 196 9.36 -4.62 11.06
N ILE A 197 9.90 -5.37 10.10
CA ILE A 197 11.34 -5.66 9.99
C ILE A 197 12.09 -4.42 9.47
N GLU A 198 11.52 -3.67 8.53
CA GLU A 198 12.12 -2.40 8.06
C GLU A 198 12.22 -1.34 9.17
N LEU A 199 11.21 -1.25 10.05
CA LEU A 199 11.24 -0.38 11.23
C LEU A 199 12.30 -0.82 12.24
N LEU A 200 12.47 -2.13 12.44
CA LEU A 200 13.55 -2.67 13.27
C LEU A 200 14.92 -2.28 12.71
N PHE A 201 15.15 -2.47 11.40
CA PHE A 201 16.41 -2.08 10.77
C PHE A 201 16.67 -0.58 10.87
N SER A 202 15.64 0.25 10.66
CA SER A 202 15.74 1.69 10.83
C SER A 202 16.15 2.07 12.26
N SER A 203 15.57 1.40 13.26
CA SER A 203 15.92 1.59 14.66
C SER A 203 17.37 1.20 14.95
N ILE A 204 17.86 0.12 14.33
CA ILE A 204 19.25 -0.32 14.46
C ILE A 204 20.22 0.69 13.83
N CYS A 205 19.95 1.17 12.63
CA CYS A 205 20.77 2.20 11.98
C CYS A 205 20.79 3.50 12.81
N PHE A 206 19.65 3.90 13.39
CA PHE A 206 19.56 5.09 14.25
C PHE A 206 20.49 5.02 15.47
N HIS A 207 20.74 3.83 16.04
CA HIS A 207 21.70 3.67 17.13
C HIS A 207 23.15 3.97 16.72
N GLY A 208 23.45 3.95 15.43
CA GLY A 208 24.75 4.32 14.86
C GLY A 208 24.91 5.83 14.61
N GLY A 209 23.91 6.66 14.95
CA GLY A 209 23.93 8.09 14.64
C GLY A 209 23.95 8.33 13.13
N SER A 210 25.00 8.99 12.63
CA SER A 210 25.20 9.23 11.19
C SER A 210 25.71 8.02 10.41
N ASN A 211 25.88 6.85 11.05
CA ASN A 211 26.32 5.64 10.37
C ASN A 211 25.14 4.80 9.84
N ASP A 212 24.71 5.11 8.61
CA ASP A 212 23.63 4.41 7.92
C ASP A 212 23.98 2.95 7.52
N ASN A 213 25.26 2.57 7.55
CA ASN A 213 25.75 1.26 7.13
C ASN A 213 26.55 0.59 8.26
N PRO A 214 25.89 0.09 9.32
CA PRO A 214 26.58 -0.53 10.44
C PRO A 214 27.31 -1.80 10.03
N THR A 215 28.52 -1.99 10.54
CA THR A 215 29.23 -3.28 10.48
C THR A 215 28.45 -4.37 11.23
N ALA A 216 28.70 -5.64 10.93
CA ALA A 216 28.07 -6.76 11.63
C ALA A 216 28.23 -6.68 13.17
N ARG A 217 29.37 -6.17 13.67
CA ARG A 217 29.61 -5.96 15.11
C ARG A 217 28.72 -4.86 15.69
N GLN A 218 28.59 -3.73 14.98
CA GLN A 218 27.73 -2.63 15.39
C GLN A 218 26.25 -3.04 15.36
N PHE A 219 25.83 -3.75 14.30
CA PHE A 219 24.51 -4.33 14.19
C PHE A 219 24.20 -5.23 15.41
N ARG A 220 25.09 -6.18 15.72
CA ARG A 220 24.90 -7.10 16.86
C ARG A 220 24.78 -6.35 18.18
N ALA A 221 25.60 -5.33 18.40
CA ALA A 221 25.56 -4.53 19.63
C ALA A 221 24.24 -3.73 19.76
N ALA A 222 23.84 -3.04 18.69
CA ALA A 222 22.59 -2.28 18.66
C ALA A 222 21.36 -3.20 18.83
N TYR A 223 21.35 -4.34 18.15
CA TYR A 223 20.29 -5.34 18.28
C TYR A 223 20.16 -5.87 19.71
N ARG A 224 21.27 -6.25 20.36
CA ARG A 224 21.27 -6.66 21.78
C ARG A 224 20.71 -5.58 22.70
N LYS A 225 21.10 -4.32 22.49
CA LYS A 225 20.59 -3.19 23.28
C LYS A 225 19.08 -3.02 23.12
N LEU A 226 18.56 -3.16 21.89
CA LEU A 226 17.12 -3.11 21.62
C LEU A 226 16.36 -4.24 22.33
N LEU A 227 16.89 -5.47 22.31
CA LEU A 227 16.29 -6.62 22.99
C LEU A 227 16.18 -6.40 24.50
N ILE A 228 17.29 -6.05 25.16
CA ILE A 228 17.32 -5.81 26.61
C ILE A 228 16.32 -4.71 26.99
N ASN A 229 16.31 -3.60 26.25
CA ASN A 229 15.37 -2.51 26.50
C ASN A 229 13.90 -2.94 26.33
N SER A 230 13.62 -3.84 25.38
CA SER A 230 12.26 -4.36 25.16
C SER A 230 11.81 -5.28 26.29
N GLU A 231 12.69 -6.15 26.79
CA GLU A 231 12.42 -7.05 27.91
C GLU A 231 12.17 -6.27 29.21
N ILE A 232 13.01 -5.27 29.51
CA ILE A 232 12.82 -4.40 30.68
C ILE A 232 11.46 -3.69 30.60
N LYS A 233 11.09 -3.14 29.43
CA LYS A 233 9.79 -2.50 29.25
C LYS A 233 8.63 -3.46 29.45
N ALA A 234 8.72 -4.68 28.92
CA ALA A 234 7.69 -5.69 29.10
C ALA A 234 7.52 -6.08 30.57
N ALA A 235 8.63 -6.25 31.30
CA ALA A 235 8.61 -6.55 32.73
C ALA A 235 7.97 -5.40 33.55
N VAL A 236 8.27 -4.14 33.22
CA VAL A 236 7.67 -2.98 33.90
C VAL A 236 6.16 -2.88 33.61
N ILE A 237 5.73 -3.12 32.37
CA ILE A 237 4.29 -3.11 32.03
C ILE A 237 3.57 -4.24 32.77
N PHE A 238 4.14 -5.44 32.77
CA PHE A 238 3.57 -6.59 33.47
C PHE A 238 3.43 -6.31 34.97
N ALA A 239 4.45 -5.75 35.61
CA ALA A 239 4.39 -5.35 37.02
C ALA A 239 3.30 -4.28 37.27
N ALA A 240 3.15 -3.30 36.37
CA ALA A 240 2.13 -2.27 36.48
C ALA A 240 0.70 -2.81 36.28
N GLU A 241 0.51 -3.83 35.44
CA GLU A 241 -0.78 -4.51 35.27
C GLU A 241 -1.14 -5.38 36.47
N VAL A 242 -0.17 -6.07 37.08
CA VAL A 242 -0.37 -6.83 38.33
C VAL A 242 -0.81 -5.92 39.48
N LEU A 243 -0.15 -4.77 39.67
CA LEU A 243 -0.51 -3.81 40.70
C LEU A 243 -1.93 -3.22 40.51
N LYS A 244 -2.35 -2.98 39.27
CA LYS A 244 -3.72 -2.51 38.96
C LYS A 244 -4.80 -3.57 39.24
N CYS A 245 -4.48 -4.85 39.09
CA CYS A 245 -5.40 -5.94 39.45
C CYS A 245 -5.55 -6.11 40.97
N GLU A 246 -4.50 -5.82 41.75
CA GLU A 246 -4.55 -5.85 43.22
C GLU A 246 -5.37 -4.66 43.80
N GLU A 247 -5.30 -3.49 43.17
CA GLU A 247 -6.10 -2.31 43.58
C GLU A 247 -7.60 -2.42 43.22
N THR A 248 -7.96 -3.26 42.25
CA THR A 248 -9.37 -3.43 41.81
C THR A 248 -10.08 -4.62 42.46
N SER A 249 -9.36 -5.46 43.22
CA SER A 249 -9.89 -6.62 43.95
C SER A 249 -10.10 -6.36 45.46
N SER A 250 -9.92 -5.12 45.90
CA SER A 250 -10.05 -4.68 47.31
C SER A 250 -11.31 -3.85 47.62
N HIS A 251 -12.39 -4.03 46.83
CA HIS A 251 -13.72 -3.47 47.09
C HIS A 251 -14.83 -4.53 47.08
#